data_AF-A0A3D2MDQ7-F1
#
_entry.id   AF-A0A3D2MDQ7-F1
#
_cell.length_a   1.000
_cell.length_b   1.000
_cell.length_c   1.000
_cell.angle_alpha   90.00
_cell.angle_beta   90.00
_cell.angle_gamma   90.00
#
_symmetry.space_group_name_H-M   'P 1'
#
loop_
_entity.id
_entity.type
_entity.pdbx_description
1 polymer ?
#
loop_
_entity_poly.entity_id
_entity_poly.type
_entity_poly.pdbx_seq_one_letter_code
_entity_poly.pdbx_strand_id
1 'polypeptide(L)'
;MDIIKSSFDKRQSVQKNYDLIAEQYSNEFGTYIEDLDVYEKFEQHLVENAKILDLGAGSGRTYSYFNKQNYEYIGLDFSKKNERLCIQFTWKISIYCR
;
A
#
# COMPACT_ATOMS: atom_id res chain seq x y z
N MET A 1 14.25 4.80 34.39
CA MET A 1 13.91 3.37 34.18
C MET A 1 13.34 3.29 32.78
N ASP A 2 14.17 2.94 31.79
CA ASP A 2 13.68 2.83 30.41
C ASP A 2 12.76 1.62 30.34
N ILE A 3 11.48 1.88 30.09
CA ILE A 3 10.51 0.81 29.83
C ILE A 3 10.95 0.17 28.51
N ILE A 4 11.54 -1.03 28.59
CA ILE A 4 11.87 -1.82 27.40
C ILE A 4 10.55 -2.20 26.74
N LYS A 5 10.12 -1.39 25.76
CA LYS A 5 8.95 -1.68 24.93
C LYS A 5 9.19 -3.01 24.21
N SER A 6 8.22 -3.92 24.34
CA SER A 6 8.26 -5.20 23.63
C SER A 6 8.27 -4.97 22.11
N SER A 7 8.67 -5.98 21.35
CA SER A 7 8.56 -5.94 19.88
C SER A 7 7.12 -5.71 19.42
N PHE A 8 6.15 -6.22 20.19
CA PHE A 8 4.73 -6.00 19.96
C PHE A 8 4.32 -4.53 20.15
N ASP A 9 4.75 -3.89 21.25
CA ASP A 9 4.45 -2.48 21.52
C ASP A 9 5.04 -1.56 20.44
N LYS A 10 6.24 -1.91 19.95
CA LYS A 10 6.88 -1.19 18.84
C LYS A 10 6.05 -1.28 17.57
N ARG A 11 5.59 -2.48 17.19
CA ARG A 11 4.74 -2.69 16.00
C ARG A 11 3.40 -1.95 16.11
N GLN A 12 2.75 -2.00 17.28
CA GLN A 12 1.52 -1.25 17.51
C GLN A 12 1.74 0.27 17.44
N SER A 13 2.85 0.77 17.97
CA SER A 13 3.19 2.19 17.88
C SER A 13 3.40 2.63 16.43
N VAL A 14 4.05 1.81 15.61
CA VAL A 14 4.23 2.09 14.18
C VAL A 14 2.88 2.09 13.46
N GLN A 15 2.04 1.08 13.68
CA GLN A 15 0.68 1.03 13.11
C GLN A 15 -0.12 2.28 13.43
N LYS A 16 -0.11 2.73 14.69
CA LYS A 16 -0.80 3.96 15.10
C LYS A 16 -0.28 5.21 14.37
N ASN A 17 1.02 5.29 14.12
CA ASN A 17 1.61 6.41 13.39
C ASN A 17 1.14 6.43 11.92
N TYR A 18 1.13 5.28 11.25
CA TYR A 18 0.60 5.18 9.89
C TYR A 18 -0.89 5.51 9.84
N ASP A 19 -1.69 5.00 10.78
CA ASP A 19 -3.11 5.35 10.88
C ASP A 19 -3.31 6.86 11.08
N LEU A 20 -2.47 7.53 11.88
CA LEU A 20 -2.57 8.97 12.13
C LEU A 20 -2.33 9.81 10.87
N ILE A 21 -1.33 9.45 10.07
CA ILE A 21 -0.90 10.24 8.90
C ILE A 21 -1.60 9.85 7.59
N ALA A 22 -2.35 8.75 7.58
CA ALA A 22 -2.93 8.15 6.37
C ALA A 22 -3.68 9.14 5.46
N GLU A 23 -4.52 10.00 6.04
CA GLU A 23 -5.27 11.01 5.28
C GLU A 23 -4.37 12.09 4.69
N GLN A 24 -3.43 12.62 5.47
CA GLN A 24 -2.48 13.62 4.99
C GLN A 24 -1.63 13.05 3.86
N TYR A 25 -1.08 11.84 4.05
CA TYR A 25 -0.32 11.15 3.03
C TYR A 25 -1.15 10.92 1.75
N SER A 26 -2.39 10.46 1.89
CA SER A 26 -3.27 10.28 0.73
C SER A 26 -3.61 11.59 0.02
N ASN A 27 -3.71 12.71 0.74
CA ASN A 27 -4.01 14.01 0.13
C ASN A 27 -2.79 14.62 -0.57
N GLU A 28 -1.60 14.47 0.02
CA GLU A 28 -0.35 15.02 -0.53
C GLU A 28 0.13 14.21 -1.74
N PHE A 29 0.09 12.89 -1.65
CA PHE A 29 0.66 12.01 -2.67
C PHE A 29 -0.40 11.42 -3.62
N GLY A 30 -1.67 11.37 -3.21
CA GLY A 30 -2.79 10.94 -4.05
C GLY A 30 -2.54 9.62 -4.76
N THR A 31 -2.90 9.60 -6.04
CA THR A 31 -2.61 8.51 -6.99
C THR A 31 -1.60 8.95 -8.06
N TYR A 32 -1.02 10.14 -7.93
CA TYR A 32 -0.03 10.66 -8.87
C TYR A 32 1.30 9.93 -8.67
N ILE A 33 1.93 9.52 -9.78
CA ILE A 33 3.20 8.80 -9.79
C ILE A 33 4.25 9.75 -10.35
N GLU A 34 5.07 10.30 -9.46
CA GLU A 34 6.21 11.16 -9.80
C GLU A 34 7.29 10.35 -10.55
N ASP A 35 7.57 9.13 -10.09
CA ASP A 35 8.63 8.27 -10.60
C ASP A 35 8.12 7.26 -11.64
N LEU A 36 7.42 7.74 -12.67
CA LEU A 36 6.78 6.88 -13.67
C LEU A 36 7.78 5.98 -14.41
N ASP A 37 8.99 6.49 -14.66
CA ASP A 37 10.10 5.78 -15.30
C ASP A 37 10.53 4.53 -14.52
N VAL A 38 10.46 4.58 -13.18
CA VAL A 38 10.76 3.43 -12.32
C VAL A 38 9.72 2.33 -12.49
N TYR A 39 8.43 2.69 -12.61
CA TYR A 39 7.35 1.73 -12.83
C TYR A 39 7.47 1.06 -14.20
N GLU A 40 7.72 1.85 -15.25
CA GLU A 40 7.92 1.32 -16.61
C GLU A 40 9.14 0.39 -16.68
N LYS A 41 10.24 0.76 -16.00
CA LYS A 41 11.42 -0.11 -15.91
C LYS A 41 11.13 -1.39 -15.13
N PHE A 42 10.34 -1.33 -14.06
CA PHE A 42 9.91 -2.53 -13.34
C PHE A 42 9.06 -3.43 -14.24
N GLU A 43 8.13 -2.85 -15.01
CA GLU A 43 7.24 -3.57 -15.91
C GLU A 43 8.01 -4.37 -16.98
N GLN A 44 9.14 -3.87 -17.47
CA GLN A 44 10.00 -4.58 -18.42
C GLN A 44 10.55 -5.92 -17.90
N HIS A 45 10.52 -6.14 -16.58
CA HIS A 45 10.97 -7.39 -15.96
C HIS A 45 9.80 -8.34 -15.64
N LEU A 46 8.56 -7.91 -15.85
CA LEU A 46 7.38 -8.73 -15.59
C LEU A 46 7.17 -9.73 -16.74
N VAL A 47 6.86 -10.97 -16.37
CA VAL A 47 6.40 -11.97 -17.32
C VAL A 47 4.94 -11.72 -17.68
N GLU A 48 4.51 -12.27 -18.82
CA GLU A 48 3.11 -12.19 -19.24
C GLU A 48 2.19 -12.74 -18.14
N ASN A 49 1.11 -12.02 -17.83
CA ASN A 49 0.14 -12.36 -16.78
C ASN A 49 0.75 -12.47 -15.37
N ALA A 50 1.86 -11.77 -15.10
CA ALA A 50 2.41 -11.69 -13.75
C ALA A 50 1.37 -11.23 -12.73
N LYS A 51 1.47 -11.78 -11.52
CA LYS A 51 0.67 -11.36 -10.36
C LYS A 51 1.53 -10.51 -9.45
N ILE A 52 0.99 -9.37 -9.02
CA ILE A 52 1.72 -8.39 -8.23
C ILE A 52 1.22 -8.44 -6.79
N LEU A 53 2.15 -8.58 -5.84
CA LEU A 53 1.90 -8.41 -4.41
C LEU A 53 2.61 -7.15 -3.92
N ASP A 54 1.84 -6.21 -3.41
CA ASP A 54 2.32 -4.95 -2.84
C ASP A 54 2.14 -4.92 -1.32
N LEU A 55 3.24 -4.76 -0.59
CA LEU A 55 3.29 -4.75 0.87
C LEU A 55 3.57 -3.33 1.35
N GLY A 56 2.61 -2.75 2.07
CA GLY A 56 2.59 -1.32 2.37
C GLY A 56 1.90 -0.52 1.27
N ALA A 57 0.78 -1.02 0.77
CA ALA A 57 0.07 -0.46 -0.39
C ALA A 57 -0.45 0.98 -0.18
N GLY A 58 -0.50 1.46 1.07
CA GLY A 58 -0.89 2.82 1.40
C GLY A 58 -2.29 3.16 0.89
N SER A 59 -2.42 4.31 0.22
CA SER A 59 -3.67 4.77 -0.39
C SER A 59 -4.00 4.10 -1.73
N GLY A 60 -3.18 3.17 -2.24
CA GLY A 60 -3.43 2.48 -3.51
C GLY A 60 -2.83 3.14 -4.76
N ARG A 61 -1.80 3.99 -4.60
CA ARG A 61 -1.09 4.63 -5.73
C ARG A 61 -0.54 3.60 -6.72
N THR A 62 0.20 2.62 -6.23
CA THR A 62 0.83 1.56 -7.05
C THR A 62 -0.22 0.69 -7.74
N TYR A 63 -1.28 0.31 -7.00
CA TYR A 63 -2.44 -0.40 -7.54
C TYR A 63 -3.05 0.36 -8.74
N SER A 64 -3.23 1.67 -8.61
CA SER A 64 -3.87 2.50 -9.63
C SER A 64 -3.14 2.45 -10.98
N TYR A 65 -1.83 2.25 -10.97
CA TYR A 65 -1.04 2.06 -12.19
C TYR A 65 -1.21 0.66 -12.78
N PHE A 66 -0.89 -0.38 -12.02
CA PHE A 66 -0.88 -1.75 -12.54
C PHE A 66 -2.28 -2.28 -12.87
N ASN A 67 -3.31 -1.79 -12.18
CA ASN A 67 -4.70 -2.11 -12.51
C ASN A 67 -5.10 -1.53 -13.89
N LYS A 68 -4.59 -0.35 -14.29
CA LYS A 68 -4.83 0.20 -15.63
C LYS A 68 -4.16 -0.62 -16.74
N GLN A 69 -3.04 -1.29 -16.41
CA GLN A 69 -2.33 -2.19 -17.32
C GLN A 69 -2.85 -3.64 -17.29
N ASN A 70 -3.99 -3.89 -16.62
CA ASN A 70 -4.64 -5.21 -16.50
C ASN A 70 -3.84 -6.29 -15.77
N TYR A 71 -2.91 -5.93 -14.88
CA TYR A 71 -2.28 -6.92 -14.00
C TYR A 71 -3.24 -7.40 -12.90
N GLU A 72 -3.08 -8.66 -12.50
CA GLU A 72 -3.67 -9.16 -11.25
C GLU A 72 -2.85 -8.62 -10.07
N TYR A 73 -3.50 -7.85 -9.20
CA TYR A 73 -2.83 -7.11 -8.14
C TYR A 73 -3.46 -7.38 -6.77
N ILE A 74 -2.61 -7.61 -5.77
CA ILE A 74 -2.99 -7.73 -4.36
C ILE A 74 -2.18 -6.71 -3.57
N GLY A 75 -2.87 -5.78 -2.90
CA GLY A 75 -2.26 -4.81 -1.98
C GLY A 75 -2.58 -5.17 -0.53
N LEU A 76 -1.57 -5.12 0.34
CA LEU A 76 -1.72 -5.30 1.78
C LEU A 76 -1.12 -4.10 2.51
N ASP A 77 -1.82 -3.61 3.53
CA ASP A 77 -1.29 -2.61 4.44
C ASP A 77 -1.73 -2.97 5.87
N PHE A 78 -0.84 -2.81 6.85
CA PHE A 78 -1.18 -3.08 8.25
C PHE A 78 -1.92 -1.91 8.90
N SER A 79 -1.88 -0.70 8.31
CA SER A 79 -2.70 0.43 8.73
C SER A 79 -4.13 0.21 8.27
N LYS A 80 -5.05 0.12 9.25
CA LYS A 80 -6.49 -0.02 8.98
C LYS A 80 -7.05 1.22 8.30
N LYS A 81 -6.42 2.38 8.48
CA LYS A 81 -6.86 3.62 7.84
C LYS A 81 -6.41 3.69 6.39
N ASN A 82 -5.17 3.30 6.08
CA ASN A 82 -4.71 3.11 4.70
C ASN A 82 -5.55 2.06 3.97
N GLU A 83 -5.84 0.92 4.60
CA GLU A 83 -6.69 -0.13 4.03
C GLU A 83 -8.05 0.42 3.57
N ARG A 84 -8.70 1.23 4.41
CA ARG A 84 -9.99 1.87 4.09
C ARG A 84 -9.88 2.86 2.94
N LEU A 85 -8.84 3.70 2.93
CA LEU A 85 -8.60 4.66 1.86
C LEU A 85 -8.35 3.93 0.53
N CYS A 86 -7.53 2.87 0.56
CA CYS A 86 -7.26 2.04 -0.60
C CYS A 86 -8.55 1.37 -1.14
N ILE A 87 -9.37 0.75 -0.28
CA ILE A 87 -10.62 0.10 -0.72
C ILE A 87 -11.58 1.09 -1.39
N GLN A 88 -11.67 2.34 -0.92
CA GLN A 88 -12.53 3.35 -1.56
C GLN A 88 -12.19 3.57 -3.05
N PHE A 89 -10.97 3.26 -3.47
CA PHE A 89 -10.53 3.36 -4.87
C PHE A 89 -10.68 2.06 -5.67
N THR A 90 -11.14 0.95 -5.09
CA THR A 90 -11.10 -0.39 -5.74
C THR A 90 -12.35 -1.24 -5.47
N TRP A 91 -12.92 -1.86 -6.51
CA TRP A 91 -14.05 -2.83 -6.40
C TRP A 91 -13.59 -4.31 -6.51
N LYS A 92 -12.29 -4.59 -6.42
CA LYS A 92 -11.70 -5.93 -6.66
C LYS A 92 -10.47 -6.18 -5.79
N ILE A 93 -10.61 -6.20 -4.46
CA ILE A 93 -9.52 -6.68 -3.58
C ILE A 93 -10.11 -7.55 -2.46
N SER A 94 -9.60 -8.78 -2.34
CA SER A 94 -9.75 -9.61 -1.14
C SER A 94 -8.62 -9.26 -0.18
N ILE A 95 -8.93 -8.56 0.90
CA ILE A 95 -7.97 -8.28 1.97
C ILE A 95 -8.12 -9.35 3.05
N TYR A 96 -7.06 -10.14 3.24
CA TYR A 96 -6.96 -11.09 4.35
C TYR A 96 -6.06 -10.50 5.44
N CYS A 97 -6.62 -10.26 6.61
CA CYS A 97 -5.90 -9.88 7.81
C CYS A 97 -6.09 -10.99 8.86
N ARG A 98 -4.99 -11.64 9.28
CA ARG A 98 -4.96 -12.52 10.47
C ARG A 98 -4.11 -11.86 11.55
#